data_AF-A0A8S1ZL60-F1
#
_entry.id   AF-A0A8S1ZL60-F1
#
_cell.length_a   1.000
_cell.length_b   1.000
_cell.length_c   1.000
_cell.angle_alpha   90.00
_cell.angle_beta   90.00
_cell.angle_gamma   90.00
#
_symmetry.space_group_name_H-M   'P 1'
#
loop_
_entity.id
_entity.type
_entity.pdbx_description
1 polymer ?
#
loop_
_entity_poly.entity_id
_entity_poly.type
_entity_poly.pdbx_seq_one_letter_code
_entity_poly.pdbx_strand_id
1 'polypeptide(L)'
;MEISALLTSAGINISICIVLLSLYSILRKQPSNYCVYFGRRLVCGGARRYDPFWYERFVPSPSWLVKAWETSEDELLAAAGLDAVVFLRMVLFSIRIFFIVAVICIAFVLPVNYYGQPMVHKEIHLESSEVFTIENLKEGSKWLWVHCLALYIITSAACLLLYFEYRTIAKMRLGHITGCASKPSQFTVLIRAIPWSPEQSYSDTLSKFFTNYYSSSYVSHQMVYHNGIIQRLLREAERMCQTLKHVSPEINCGQCERNGAW
;
A
#
# COMPACT_ATOMS: atom_id res chain seq x y z
N MET A 1 20.48 -17.81 -20.42
CA MET A 1 20.23 -16.36 -20.36
C MET A 1 21.58 -15.66 -20.33
N GLU A 2 21.81 -14.64 -21.14
CA GLU A 2 23.11 -13.95 -21.12
C GLU A 2 23.22 -13.09 -19.84
N ILE A 3 24.20 -13.39 -18.99
CA ILE A 3 24.44 -12.65 -17.74
C ILE A 3 24.68 -11.16 -18.02
N SER A 4 25.28 -10.84 -19.16
CA SER A 4 25.46 -9.49 -19.70
C SER A 4 24.14 -8.75 -19.92
N ALA A 5 23.12 -9.40 -20.47
CA ALA A 5 21.80 -8.81 -20.70
C ALA A 5 21.07 -8.53 -19.37
N LEU A 6 21.20 -9.43 -18.39
CA LEU A 6 20.68 -9.19 -17.05
C LEU A 6 21.39 -8.01 -16.37
N LEU A 7 22.72 -7.95 -16.45
CA LEU A 7 23.52 -6.91 -15.82
C LEU A 7 23.24 -5.53 -16.42
N THR A 8 23.11 -5.44 -17.75
CA THR A 8 22.77 -4.19 -18.45
C THR A 8 21.36 -3.71 -18.09
N SER A 9 20.38 -4.61 -18.08
CA SER A 9 19.00 -4.29 -17.64
C SER A 9 18.96 -3.83 -16.18
N ALA A 10 19.64 -4.53 -15.27
CA ALA A 10 19.73 -4.14 -13.86
C ALA A 10 20.41 -2.77 -13.71
N GLY A 11 21.51 -2.54 -14.41
CA GLY A 11 22.23 -1.26 -14.40
C GLY A 11 21.37 -0.08 -14.86
N ILE A 12 20.59 -0.25 -15.94
CA ILE A 12 19.66 0.77 -16.45
C ILE A 12 18.57 1.06 -15.42
N ASN A 13 17.91 0.02 -14.88
CA ASN A 13 16.83 0.18 -13.90
C ASN A 13 17.31 0.83 -12.60
N ILE A 14 18.48 0.44 -12.09
CA ILE A 14 19.11 1.05 -10.91
C ILE A 14 19.42 2.53 -11.19
N SER A 15 19.95 2.85 -12.37
CA SER A 15 20.26 4.23 -12.75
C SER A 15 19.00 5.10 -12.80
N ILE A 16 17.93 4.62 -13.44
CA ILE A 16 16.63 5.31 -13.47
C ILE A 16 16.10 5.50 -12.05
N CYS A 17 16.18 4.48 -11.20
CA CYS A 17 15.76 4.57 -9.80
C CYS A 17 16.52 5.67 -9.04
N ILE A 18 17.85 5.73 -9.18
CA ILE A 18 18.68 6.78 -8.55
C ILE A 18 18.26 8.18 -9.04
N VAL A 19 18.01 8.35 -10.34
CA VAL A 19 17.55 9.62 -10.91
C VAL A 19 16.19 10.02 -10.32
N LEU A 20 15.23 9.09 -10.26
CA LEU A 20 13.90 9.34 -9.71
C LEU A 20 13.93 9.64 -8.20
N LEU A 21 14.74 8.91 -7.43
CA LEU A 21 14.92 9.15 -5.99
C LEU A 21 15.57 10.51 -5.73
N SER A 22 16.53 10.91 -6.58
CA SER A 22 17.17 12.22 -6.51
C SER A 22 16.17 13.33 -6.84
N LEU A 23 15.40 13.16 -7.93
CA LEU A 23 14.36 14.09 -8.34
C LEU A 23 13.28 14.24 -7.25
N TYR A 24 12.80 13.13 -6.67
CA TYR A 24 11.88 13.12 -5.54
C TYR A 24 12.45 13.90 -4.34
N SER A 25 13.72 13.68 -4.01
CA SER A 25 14.40 14.33 -2.89
C SER A 25 14.50 15.85 -3.06
N ILE A 26 14.57 16.34 -4.31
CA ILE A 26 14.56 17.77 -4.65
C ILE A 26 13.13 18.32 -4.68
N LEU A 27 12.22 17.65 -5.39
CA LEU A 27 10.82 18.07 -5.58
C LEU A 27 10.07 18.22 -4.25
N ARG A 28 10.29 17.31 -3.29
CA ARG A 28 9.65 17.37 -1.97
C ARG A 28 10.07 18.56 -1.11
N LYS A 29 11.24 19.15 -1.39
CA LYS A 29 11.74 20.34 -0.69
C LYS A 29 11.21 21.64 -1.31
N GLN A 30 10.57 21.58 -2.48
CA GLN A 30 10.00 22.75 -3.15
C GLN A 30 8.66 23.15 -2.47
N PRO A 31 8.45 24.43 -2.11
CA PRO A 31 7.27 24.95 -1.43
C PRO A 31 6.05 24.88 -2.34
N SER A 32 6.22 25.01 -3.66
CA SER A 32 5.14 24.82 -4.64
C SER A 32 4.51 23.42 -4.54
N ASN A 33 5.34 22.40 -4.29
CA ASN A 33 4.89 21.00 -4.21
C ASN A 33 4.57 20.54 -2.79
N TYR A 34 4.68 21.42 -1.79
CA TYR A 34 4.46 21.05 -0.39
C TYR A 34 3.04 20.52 -0.16
N CYS A 35 2.05 21.11 -0.82
CA CYS A 35 0.65 20.68 -0.75
C CYS A 35 0.46 19.23 -1.25
N VAL A 36 1.21 18.84 -2.27
CA VAL A 36 1.12 17.50 -2.88
C VAL A 36 1.76 16.45 -1.98
N TYR A 37 3.00 16.67 -1.53
CA TYR A 37 3.74 15.67 -0.75
C TYR A 37 3.33 15.60 0.72
N PHE A 38 2.81 16.69 1.29
CA PHE A 38 2.47 16.78 2.71
C PHE A 38 0.98 17.10 2.97
N GLY A 39 0.10 16.78 2.01
CA GLY A 39 -1.34 17.06 2.11
C GLY A 39 -1.97 16.61 3.43
N ARG A 40 -1.67 15.39 3.90
CA ARG A 40 -2.19 14.90 5.20
C ARG A 40 -1.71 15.72 6.40
N ARG A 41 -0.46 16.18 6.39
CA ARG A 41 0.08 17.03 7.48
C ARG A 41 -0.56 18.41 7.49
N LEU A 42 -0.93 18.94 6.32
CA LEU A 42 -1.68 20.18 6.20
C LEU A 42 -3.10 20.04 6.76
N VAL A 43 -3.80 18.94 6.43
CA VAL A 43 -5.15 18.68 6.97
C VAL A 43 -5.13 18.49 8.48
N CYS A 44 -4.12 17.80 9.03
CA CYS A 44 -3.99 17.58 10.47
C CYS A 44 -3.42 18.80 11.23
N GLY A 45 -3.22 19.96 10.59
CA GLY A 45 -2.78 21.20 11.25
C GLY A 45 -1.33 21.20 11.77
N GLY A 46 -0.53 20.20 11.43
CA GLY A 46 0.82 19.98 12.00
C GLY A 46 1.97 20.62 11.23
N ALA A 47 1.71 21.49 10.26
CA ALA A 47 2.74 22.01 9.36
C ALA A 47 3.50 23.19 9.98
N ARG A 48 4.56 22.91 10.75
CA ARG A 48 5.65 23.90 10.93
C ARG A 48 6.43 23.98 9.62
N ARG A 49 6.43 25.15 8.97
CA ARG A 49 7.37 25.45 7.88
C ARG A 49 8.78 25.43 8.47
N TYR A 50 9.55 24.41 8.11
CA TYR A 50 10.99 24.49 8.17
C TYR A 50 11.44 24.83 6.76
N ASP A 51 11.81 26.09 6.53
CA ASP A 51 12.39 26.52 5.26
C ASP A 51 13.89 26.21 5.30
N PRO A 52 14.37 25.18 4.59
CA PRO A 52 15.80 24.90 4.52
C PRO A 52 16.50 26.08 3.84
N PHE A 53 17.78 26.32 4.18
CA PHE A 53 18.59 27.30 3.44
C PHE A 53 18.53 27.01 1.93
N TRP A 54 18.50 28.06 1.12
CA TRP A 54 18.14 27.98 -0.31
C TRP A 54 18.94 26.96 -1.14
N TYR A 55 20.22 26.73 -0.79
CA TYR A 55 21.08 25.75 -1.46
C TYR A 55 20.78 24.30 -1.05
N GLU A 56 20.40 24.03 0.20
CA GLU A 56 20.10 22.67 0.69
C GLU A 56 18.84 22.06 0.05
N ARG A 57 18.03 22.91 -0.60
CA ARG A 57 16.82 22.53 -1.31
C ARG A 57 17.08 21.82 -2.65
N PHE A 58 18.21 22.08 -3.29
CA PHE A 58 18.58 21.45 -4.56
C PHE A 58 19.50 20.23 -4.39
N VAL A 59 20.05 20.03 -3.20
CA VAL A 59 20.88 18.86 -2.90
C VAL A 59 19.98 17.65 -2.58
N PRO A 60 20.07 16.52 -3.30
CA PRO A 60 19.36 15.31 -2.94
C PRO A 60 19.91 14.80 -1.60
N SER A 61 19.01 14.53 -0.64
CA SER A 61 19.40 14.07 0.70
C SER A 61 18.65 12.79 1.08
N PRO A 62 19.34 11.72 1.50
CA PRO A 62 18.71 10.46 1.92
C PRO A 62 18.04 10.55 3.30
N SER A 63 18.06 11.71 3.97
CA SER A 63 17.51 11.92 5.32
C SER A 63 16.04 11.49 5.46
N TRP A 64 15.25 11.58 4.40
CA TRP A 64 13.86 11.13 4.42
C TRP A 64 13.72 9.62 4.48
N LEU A 65 14.67 8.89 3.90
CA LEU A 65 14.71 7.44 3.92
C LEU A 65 15.09 6.96 5.32
N VAL A 66 16.12 7.58 5.92
CA VAL A 66 16.52 7.31 7.31
C VAL A 66 15.35 7.57 8.25
N LYS A 67 14.68 8.72 8.10
CA LYS A 67 13.51 9.06 8.92
C LYS A 67 12.34 8.10 8.73
N ALA A 68 12.10 7.63 7.50
CA ALA A 68 11.08 6.62 7.23
C ALA A 68 11.42 5.26 7.87
N TRP A 69 12.72 4.93 7.96
CA TRP A 69 13.20 3.71 8.60
C TRP A 69 13.16 3.77 10.13
N GLU A 70 13.42 4.94 10.70
CA GLU A 70 13.34 5.19 12.16
C GLU A 70 11.90 5.27 12.68
N THR A 71 10.91 5.42 11.80
CA THR A 71 9.50 5.57 12.20
C THR A 71 9.01 4.28 12.86
N SER A 72 8.56 4.38 14.11
CA SER A 72 8.05 3.24 14.86
C SER A 72 6.65 2.81 14.37
N GLU A 73 6.28 1.57 14.62
CA GLU A 73 4.95 1.07 14.27
C GLU A 73 3.83 1.82 15.00
N ASP A 74 4.06 2.25 16.24
CA ASP A 74 3.10 3.00 17.03
C ASP A 74 2.88 4.41 16.45
N GLU A 75 3.96 5.07 16.01
CA GLU A 75 3.89 6.33 15.28
C GLU A 75 3.14 6.16 13.96
N LEU A 76 3.39 5.07 13.24
CA LEU A 76 2.69 4.75 12.00
C LEU A 76 1.21 4.47 12.23
N LEU A 77 0.86 3.78 13.32
CA LEU A 77 -0.52 3.49 13.70
C LEU A 77 -1.28 4.78 14.02
N ALA A 78 -0.66 5.70 14.78
CA ALA A 78 -1.25 6.99 15.10
C ALA A 78 -1.34 7.91 13.86
N ALA A 79 -0.31 7.92 13.03
CA ALA A 79 -0.22 8.83 11.89
C ALA A 79 -1.02 8.35 10.67
N ALA A 80 -0.99 7.05 10.37
CA ALA A 80 -1.53 6.47 9.14
C ALA A 80 -2.78 5.60 9.36
N GLY A 81 -2.87 4.92 10.49
CA GLY A 81 -3.96 4.00 10.85
C GLY A 81 -3.55 2.53 10.76
N LEU A 82 -4.41 1.63 11.26
CA LEU A 82 -4.14 0.19 11.33
C LEU A 82 -3.88 -0.43 9.94
N ASP A 83 -4.64 -0.04 8.93
CA ASP A 83 -4.55 -0.61 7.58
C ASP A 83 -3.16 -0.40 6.97
N ALA A 84 -2.60 0.81 7.13
CA ALA A 84 -1.25 1.13 6.67
C ALA A 84 -0.17 0.31 7.37
N VAL A 85 -0.32 0.07 8.69
CA VAL A 85 0.59 -0.78 9.46
C VAL A 85 0.54 -2.23 8.97
N VAL A 86 -0.66 -2.76 8.73
CA VAL A 86 -0.85 -4.12 8.20
C VAL A 86 -0.26 -4.25 6.80
N PHE A 87 -0.45 -3.26 5.93
CA PHE A 87 0.16 -3.23 4.61
C PHE A 87 1.70 -3.24 4.68
N LEU A 88 2.31 -2.38 5.51
CA LEU A 88 3.77 -2.36 5.68
C LEU A 88 4.29 -3.70 6.23
N ARG A 89 3.59 -4.28 7.20
CA ARG A 89 3.91 -5.60 7.74
C ARG A 89 3.86 -6.69 6.68
N MET A 90 2.90 -6.66 5.76
CA MET A 90 2.83 -7.58 4.62
C MET A 90 4.06 -7.46 3.70
N VAL A 91 4.54 -6.24 3.45
CA VAL A 91 5.77 -6.02 2.66
C VAL A 91 6.99 -6.57 3.40
N LEU A 92 7.15 -6.26 4.69
CA LEU A 92 8.26 -6.77 5.50
C LEU A 92 8.24 -8.29 5.65
N PHE A 93 7.05 -8.88 5.82
CA PHE A 93 6.84 -10.32 5.81
C PHE A 93 7.31 -10.96 4.50
N SER A 94 6.97 -10.34 3.36
CA SER A 94 7.41 -10.82 2.05
C SER A 94 8.94 -10.82 1.95
N ILE A 95 9.59 -9.72 2.35
CA ILE A 95 11.06 -9.60 2.38
C ILE A 95 11.69 -10.69 3.26
N ARG A 96 11.12 -10.96 4.45
CA ARG A 96 11.61 -12.01 5.36
C ARG A 96 11.53 -13.40 4.75
N ILE A 97 10.42 -13.75 4.09
CA ILE A 97 10.28 -15.04 3.40
C ILE A 97 11.28 -15.14 2.26
N PHE A 98 11.36 -14.12 1.40
CA PHE A 98 12.30 -14.14 0.28
C PHE A 98 13.76 -14.22 0.75
N PHE A 99 14.09 -13.62 1.89
CA PHE A 99 15.42 -13.75 2.49
C PHE A 99 15.72 -15.21 2.91
N ILE A 100 14.79 -15.88 3.59
CA ILE A 100 14.94 -17.30 3.97
C ILE A 100 15.08 -18.18 2.72
N VAL A 101 14.23 -17.96 1.73
CA VAL A 101 14.29 -18.66 0.45
C VAL A 101 15.64 -18.44 -0.23
N ALA A 102 16.11 -17.19 -0.31
CA ALA A 102 17.39 -16.85 -0.92
C ALA A 102 18.55 -17.56 -0.23
N VAL A 103 18.59 -17.57 1.10
CA VAL A 103 19.65 -18.26 1.87
C VAL A 103 19.63 -19.76 1.59
N ILE A 104 18.47 -20.41 1.64
CA ILE A 104 18.34 -21.85 1.39
C ILE A 104 18.72 -22.18 -0.07
N CYS A 105 18.25 -21.38 -1.03
CA CYS A 105 18.55 -21.60 -2.43
C CYS A 105 20.05 -21.41 -2.73
N ILE A 106 20.68 -20.37 -2.19
CA ILE A 106 22.12 -20.10 -2.40
C ILE A 106 22.98 -21.16 -1.69
N ALA A 107 22.60 -21.61 -0.49
CA ALA A 107 23.40 -22.54 0.30
C ALA A 107 23.25 -24.01 -0.13
N PHE A 108 22.08 -24.43 -0.61
CA PHE A 108 21.78 -25.84 -0.90
C PHE A 108 21.44 -26.09 -2.36
N VAL A 109 20.47 -25.36 -2.92
CA VAL A 109 19.95 -25.62 -4.27
C VAL A 109 20.98 -25.27 -5.34
N LEU A 110 21.66 -24.13 -5.19
CA LEU A 110 22.62 -23.62 -6.16
C LEU A 110 23.87 -24.51 -6.27
N PRO A 111 24.52 -24.96 -5.17
CA PRO A 111 25.65 -25.87 -5.27
C PRO A 111 25.25 -27.23 -5.84
N VAL A 112 24.07 -27.75 -5.48
CA VAL A 112 23.58 -29.02 -6.01
C VAL A 112 23.34 -28.96 -7.52
N ASN A 113 22.78 -27.85 -8.01
CA ASN A 113 22.63 -27.64 -9.44
C ASN A 113 24.00 -27.54 -10.12
N TYR A 114 24.93 -26.78 -9.55
CA TYR A 114 26.25 -26.57 -10.15
C TYR A 114 27.06 -27.88 -10.28
N TYR A 115 27.07 -28.73 -9.25
CA TYR A 115 27.80 -30.00 -9.25
C TYR A 115 26.97 -31.19 -9.79
N GLY A 116 25.84 -30.94 -10.45
CA GLY A 116 24.90 -31.98 -10.90
C GLY A 116 25.47 -32.97 -11.93
N GLN A 117 26.48 -32.56 -12.69
CA GLN A 117 27.19 -33.38 -13.68
C GLN A 117 28.70 -33.08 -13.68
N PRO A 118 29.55 -34.07 -14.02
CA PRO A 118 30.98 -33.85 -14.20
C PRO A 118 31.22 -33.02 -15.47
N MET A 119 31.40 -31.71 -15.31
CA MET A 119 31.69 -30.76 -16.39
C MET A 119 33.05 -30.11 -16.15
N VAL A 120 33.74 -29.72 -17.23
CA VAL A 120 34.90 -28.83 -17.12
C VAL A 120 34.37 -27.42 -16.89
N HIS A 121 34.33 -27.01 -15.63
CA HIS A 121 33.89 -25.69 -15.23
C HIS A 121 34.85 -24.63 -15.82
N LYS A 122 34.31 -23.68 -16.58
CA LYS A 122 34.95 -22.43 -16.97
C LYS A 122 34.83 -21.42 -15.82
N GLU A 123 35.45 -20.26 -15.99
CA GLU A 123 35.24 -19.14 -15.06
C GLU A 123 33.75 -18.80 -14.95
N ILE A 124 33.27 -18.52 -13.73
CA ILE A 124 31.85 -18.33 -13.38
C ILE A 124 31.15 -17.30 -14.27
N HIS A 125 31.87 -16.31 -14.79
CA HIS A 125 31.34 -15.26 -15.68
C HIS A 125 31.03 -15.74 -17.11
N LEU A 126 31.57 -16.89 -17.52
CA LEU A 126 31.42 -17.48 -18.86
C LEU A 126 30.48 -18.70 -18.87
N GLU A 127 29.96 -19.08 -17.71
CA GLU A 127 29.03 -20.21 -17.58
C GLU A 127 27.61 -19.85 -18.04
N SER A 128 26.95 -20.78 -18.73
CA SER A 128 25.55 -20.63 -19.11
C SER A 128 24.68 -20.68 -17.85
N SER A 129 23.61 -19.87 -17.80
CA SER A 129 22.64 -19.92 -16.69
C SER A 129 22.01 -21.29 -16.49
N GLU A 130 22.04 -22.15 -17.51
CA GLU A 130 21.54 -23.54 -17.49
C GLU A 130 22.32 -24.43 -16.52
N VAL A 131 23.57 -24.10 -16.20
CA VAL A 131 24.40 -24.85 -15.22
C VAL A 131 23.89 -24.65 -13.78
N PHE A 132 23.15 -23.58 -13.52
CA PHE A 132 22.59 -23.26 -12.20
C PHE A 132 21.14 -23.70 -12.01
N THR A 133 20.53 -24.33 -13.03
CA THR A 133 19.14 -24.81 -12.98
C THR A 133 19.07 -26.31 -12.81
N ILE A 134 17.84 -26.82 -12.62
CA ILE A 134 17.57 -28.26 -12.51
C ILE A 134 17.93 -29.02 -13.81
N GLU A 135 18.09 -28.33 -14.93
CA GLU A 135 18.48 -28.91 -16.22
C GLU A 135 19.91 -29.47 -16.19
N ASN A 136 20.76 -28.98 -15.28
CA ASN A 136 22.10 -29.52 -15.09
C ASN A 136 22.09 -30.89 -14.37
N LEU A 137 20.95 -31.36 -13.87
CA LEU A 137 20.84 -32.65 -13.19
C LEU A 137 20.47 -33.77 -14.18
N LYS A 138 21.23 -34.85 -14.15
CA LYS A 138 20.92 -36.06 -14.94
C LYS A 138 19.62 -36.71 -14.44
N GLU A 139 18.81 -37.20 -15.38
CA GLU A 139 17.60 -37.96 -15.05
C GLU A 139 17.90 -39.16 -14.13
N GLY A 140 17.13 -39.31 -13.05
CA GLY A 140 17.36 -40.35 -12.03
C GLY A 140 18.49 -40.03 -11.03
N SER A 141 19.02 -38.80 -11.04
CA SER A 141 20.06 -38.38 -10.09
C SER A 141 19.56 -38.42 -8.65
N LYS A 142 20.38 -39.00 -7.76
CA LYS A 142 20.13 -39.01 -6.31
C LYS A 142 20.09 -37.61 -5.73
N TRP A 143 20.56 -36.57 -6.40
CA TRP A 143 20.61 -35.21 -5.84
C TRP A 143 19.26 -34.48 -5.81
N LEU A 144 18.25 -34.98 -6.54
CA LEU A 144 16.91 -34.39 -6.59
C LEU A 144 16.19 -34.36 -5.22
N TRP A 145 16.52 -35.27 -4.29
CA TRP A 145 15.90 -35.24 -2.94
C TRP A 145 16.26 -33.97 -2.17
N VAL A 146 17.39 -33.32 -2.47
CA VAL A 146 17.79 -32.05 -1.83
C VAL A 146 16.82 -30.93 -2.22
N HIS A 147 16.33 -30.91 -3.47
CA HIS A 147 15.30 -29.97 -3.90
C HIS A 147 13.99 -30.21 -3.16
N CYS A 148 13.57 -31.47 -3.03
CA CYS A 148 12.38 -31.83 -2.27
C CYS A 148 12.50 -31.41 -0.80
N LEU A 149 13.64 -31.70 -0.16
CA LEU A 149 13.90 -31.30 1.22
C LEU A 149 13.89 -29.77 1.37
N ALA A 150 14.58 -29.05 0.48
CA ALA A 150 14.61 -27.59 0.49
C ALA A 150 13.20 -27.00 0.35
N LEU A 151 12.35 -27.58 -0.52
CA LEU A 151 10.96 -27.16 -0.67
C LEU A 151 10.16 -27.38 0.62
N TYR A 152 10.31 -28.52 1.30
CA TYR A 152 9.65 -28.76 2.60
C TYR A 152 10.13 -27.79 3.68
N ILE A 153 11.43 -27.49 3.74
CA ILE A 153 11.98 -26.52 4.70
C ILE A 153 11.44 -25.11 4.41
N ILE A 154 11.46 -24.67 3.15
CA ILE A 154 10.92 -23.37 2.73
C ILE A 154 9.43 -23.26 3.08
N THR A 155 8.65 -24.29 2.73
CA THR A 155 7.20 -24.30 2.95
C THR A 155 6.88 -24.28 4.45
N SER A 156 7.55 -25.10 5.25
CA SER A 156 7.37 -25.11 6.70
C SER A 156 7.77 -23.79 7.35
N ALA A 157 8.90 -23.20 6.95
CA ALA A 157 9.31 -21.87 7.41
C ALA A 157 8.27 -20.80 7.04
N ALA A 158 7.78 -20.79 5.80
CA ALA A 158 6.75 -19.85 5.35
C ALA A 158 5.45 -19.99 6.16
N CYS A 159 4.98 -21.23 6.39
CA CYS A 159 3.79 -21.49 7.22
C CYS A 159 3.98 -21.02 8.67
N LEU A 160 5.15 -21.25 9.27
CA LEU A 160 5.45 -20.81 10.63
C LEU A 160 5.48 -19.28 10.72
N LEU A 161 6.20 -18.60 9.82
CA LEU A 161 6.23 -17.14 9.78
C LEU A 161 4.83 -16.55 9.57
N LEU A 162 4.05 -17.15 8.66
CA LEU A 162 2.68 -16.72 8.38
C LEU A 162 1.79 -16.85 9.62
N TYR A 163 1.90 -17.95 10.37
CA TYR A 163 1.16 -18.15 11.60
C TYR A 163 1.47 -17.09 12.65
N PHE A 164 2.75 -16.77 12.85
CA PHE A 164 3.16 -15.72 13.81
C PHE A 164 2.68 -14.33 13.39
N GLU A 165 2.81 -13.98 12.10
CA GLU A 165 2.37 -12.67 11.60
C GLU A 165 0.85 -12.55 11.66
N TYR A 166 0.12 -13.60 11.26
CA TYR A 166 -1.34 -13.66 11.37
C TYR A 166 -1.80 -13.46 12.81
N ARG A 167 -1.19 -14.15 13.78
CA ARG A 167 -1.52 -14.00 15.20
C ARG A 167 -1.28 -12.57 15.68
N THR A 168 -0.22 -11.93 15.21
CA THR A 168 0.13 -10.55 15.56
C THR A 168 -0.90 -9.56 14.99
N ILE A 169 -1.22 -9.68 13.70
CA ILE A 169 -2.25 -8.87 13.04
C ILE A 169 -3.62 -9.05 13.70
N ALA A 170 -3.99 -10.28 14.05
CA ALA A 170 -5.24 -10.57 14.74
C ALA A 170 -5.33 -9.86 16.10
N LYS A 171 -4.23 -9.86 16.88
CA LYS A 171 -4.14 -9.13 18.16
C LYS A 171 -4.23 -7.62 17.95
N MET A 172 -3.51 -7.07 16.98
CA MET A 172 -3.56 -5.64 16.65
C MET A 172 -4.97 -5.20 16.23
N ARG A 173 -5.63 -6.01 15.39
CA ARG A 173 -7.02 -5.76 14.97
C ARG A 173 -7.98 -5.80 16.15
N LEU A 174 -7.84 -6.79 17.03
CA LEU A 174 -8.67 -6.89 18.23
C LEU A 174 -8.47 -5.66 19.13
N GLY A 175 -7.22 -5.29 19.41
CA GLY A 175 -6.89 -4.10 20.21
C GLY A 175 -7.41 -2.80 19.58
N HIS A 176 -7.39 -2.70 18.25
CA HIS A 176 -7.97 -1.55 17.56
C HIS A 176 -9.49 -1.49 17.69
N ILE A 177 -10.19 -2.63 17.57
CA ILE A 177 -11.65 -2.69 17.70
C ILE A 177 -12.07 -2.36 19.14
N THR A 178 -11.38 -2.91 20.14
CA THR A 178 -11.71 -2.68 21.56
C THR A 178 -11.30 -1.29 22.04
N GLY A 179 -10.24 -0.69 21.47
CA GLY A 179 -9.78 0.65 21.82
C GLY A 179 -10.42 1.78 21.04
N CYS A 180 -11.16 1.50 19.96
CA CYS A 180 -11.86 2.54 19.20
C CYS A 180 -13.04 3.10 19.98
N ALA A 181 -13.15 4.43 20.02
CA ALA A 181 -14.39 5.10 20.43
C ALA A 181 -15.58 4.62 19.59
N SER A 182 -16.77 4.63 20.20
CA SER A 182 -18.03 4.23 19.58
C SER A 182 -18.24 4.92 18.22
N LYS A 183 -18.07 4.17 17.13
CA LYS A 183 -18.31 4.64 15.77
C LYS A 183 -19.73 4.27 15.35
N PRO A 184 -20.48 5.12 14.61
CA PRO A 184 -21.80 4.76 14.10
C PRO A 184 -21.81 3.46 13.30
N SER A 185 -20.71 3.14 12.62
CA SER A 185 -20.52 1.90 11.86
C SER A 185 -20.58 0.64 12.72
N GLN A 186 -20.34 0.71 14.03
CA GLN A 186 -20.45 -0.44 14.94
C GLN A 186 -21.91 -0.76 15.31
N PHE A 187 -22.82 0.21 15.16
CA PHE A 187 -24.23 0.09 15.53
C PHE A 187 -25.16 0.06 14.31
N THR A 188 -24.61 0.26 13.10
CA THR A 188 -25.39 0.32 11.86
C THR A 188 -25.23 -0.98 11.08
N VAL A 189 -26.35 -1.64 10.77
CA VAL A 189 -26.38 -2.87 9.97
C VAL A 189 -26.92 -2.56 8.58
N LEU A 190 -26.21 -3.00 7.54
CA LEU A 190 -26.69 -2.87 6.16
C LEU A 190 -27.62 -4.03 5.84
N ILE A 191 -28.90 -3.72 5.61
CA ILE A 191 -29.93 -4.68 5.23
C ILE A 191 -30.12 -4.63 3.73
N ARG A 192 -30.16 -5.80 3.09
CA ARG A 192 -30.34 -5.96 1.64
C ARG A 192 -31.49 -6.95 1.37
N ALA A 193 -32.02 -6.91 0.14
CA ALA A 193 -33.06 -7.81 -0.33
C ALA A 193 -34.33 -7.81 0.55
N ILE A 194 -34.87 -6.61 0.82
CA ILE A 194 -36.13 -6.48 1.54
C ILE A 194 -37.26 -7.05 0.65
N PRO A 195 -38.07 -7.99 1.16
CA PRO A 195 -39.16 -8.56 0.38
C PRO A 195 -40.17 -7.47 0.01
N TRP A 196 -40.64 -7.50 -1.23
CA TRP A 196 -41.67 -6.57 -1.69
C TRP A 196 -43.05 -7.01 -1.22
N SER A 197 -43.82 -6.07 -0.72
CA SER A 197 -45.21 -6.26 -0.34
C SER A 197 -46.08 -5.20 -1.03
N PRO A 198 -47.20 -5.57 -1.67
CA PRO A 198 -48.08 -4.61 -2.36
C PRO A 198 -48.81 -3.67 -1.39
N GLU A 199 -48.99 -4.09 -0.14
CA GLU A 199 -49.83 -3.39 0.85
C GLU A 199 -49.08 -2.34 1.68
N GLN A 200 -47.75 -2.39 1.72
CA GLN A 200 -46.94 -1.58 2.65
C GLN A 200 -45.67 -1.07 1.98
N SER A 201 -45.25 0.14 2.36
CA SER A 201 -43.97 0.68 1.93
C SER A 201 -42.83 -0.12 2.57
N TYR A 202 -41.68 -0.23 1.90
CA TYR A 202 -40.50 -0.88 2.46
C TYR A 202 -40.11 -0.33 3.85
N SER A 203 -40.34 0.97 4.08
CA SER A 203 -40.03 1.67 5.33
C SER A 203 -40.91 1.16 6.47
N ASP A 204 -42.21 1.04 6.20
CA ASP A 204 -43.18 0.58 7.20
C ASP A 204 -42.96 -0.90 7.51
N THR A 205 -42.68 -1.72 6.49
CA THR A 205 -42.36 -3.14 6.66
C THR A 205 -41.14 -3.34 7.56
N LEU A 206 -40.05 -2.59 7.32
CA LEU A 206 -38.87 -2.64 8.19
C LEU A 206 -39.17 -2.12 9.60
N SER A 207 -39.83 -0.98 9.70
CA SER A 207 -40.17 -0.37 10.98
C SER A 207 -40.99 -1.33 11.86
N LYS A 208 -42.02 -1.97 11.29
CA LYS A 208 -42.83 -2.98 11.99
C LYS A 208 -42.01 -4.20 12.39
N PHE A 209 -41.19 -4.73 11.47
CA PHE A 209 -40.35 -5.90 11.76
C PHE A 209 -39.40 -5.64 12.94
N PHE A 210 -38.62 -4.56 12.89
CA PHE A 210 -37.66 -4.26 13.95
C PHE A 210 -38.33 -3.83 15.26
N THR A 211 -39.46 -3.13 15.19
CA THR A 211 -40.22 -2.80 16.41
C THR A 211 -40.80 -4.06 17.06
N ASN A 212 -41.26 -5.04 16.29
CA ASN A 212 -41.86 -6.25 16.83
C ASN A 212 -40.81 -7.22 17.41
N TYR A 213 -39.68 -7.43 16.72
CA TYR A 213 -38.67 -8.42 17.12
C TYR A 213 -37.52 -7.83 17.96
N TYR A 214 -37.21 -6.54 17.81
CA TYR A 214 -36.03 -5.88 18.38
C TYR A 214 -36.36 -4.54 19.03
N SER A 215 -37.53 -4.42 19.67
CA SER A 215 -38.05 -3.17 20.26
C SER A 215 -37.06 -2.43 21.16
N SER A 216 -36.24 -3.15 21.93
CA SER A 216 -35.28 -2.58 22.89
C SER A 216 -34.00 -2.05 22.26
N SER A 217 -33.63 -2.53 21.06
CA SER A 217 -32.34 -2.23 20.40
C SER A 217 -32.50 -1.40 19.12
N TYR A 218 -33.71 -1.36 18.56
CA TYR A 218 -34.01 -0.61 17.35
C TYR A 218 -34.09 0.89 17.64
N VAL A 219 -33.29 1.69 16.94
CA VAL A 219 -33.27 3.15 17.06
C VAL A 219 -33.92 3.81 15.85
N SER A 220 -33.38 3.54 14.66
CA SER A 220 -33.88 4.11 13.41
C SER A 220 -33.37 3.29 12.22
N HIS A 221 -33.92 3.57 11.03
CA HIS A 221 -33.41 3.06 9.77
C HIS A 221 -33.35 4.20 8.74
N GLN A 222 -32.46 4.06 7.76
CA GLN A 222 -32.33 4.98 6.65
C GLN A 222 -32.46 4.19 5.34
N MET A 223 -33.43 4.57 4.51
CA MET A 223 -33.59 3.96 3.19
C MET A 223 -32.54 4.47 2.22
N VAL A 224 -31.95 3.53 1.47
CA VAL A 224 -30.97 3.83 0.43
C VAL A 224 -31.67 3.74 -0.92
N TYR A 225 -31.81 4.89 -1.58
CA TYR A 225 -32.41 4.98 -2.91
C TYR A 225 -31.30 5.14 -3.96
N HIS A 226 -31.24 4.23 -4.93
CA HIS A 226 -30.38 4.41 -6.09
C HIS A 226 -31.12 5.20 -7.16
N ASN A 227 -31.04 6.53 -7.10
CA ASN A 227 -31.55 7.39 -8.16
C ASN A 227 -30.37 7.99 -8.95
N GLY A 228 -30.08 7.40 -10.11
CA GLY A 228 -28.99 7.85 -10.98
C GLY A 228 -29.14 9.30 -11.46
N ILE A 229 -30.37 9.80 -11.57
CA ILE A 229 -30.66 11.20 -11.95
C ILE A 229 -30.20 12.14 -10.84
N ILE A 230 -30.57 11.87 -9.59
CA ILE A 230 -30.17 12.71 -8.44
C ILE A 230 -28.66 12.73 -8.29
N GLN A 231 -28.00 11.58 -8.42
CA GLN A 231 -26.53 11.52 -8.36
C GLN A 231 -25.86 12.28 -9.51
N ARG A 232 -26.47 12.28 -10.70
CA ARG A 232 -25.98 13.06 -11.84
C ARG A 232 -26.14 14.56 -11.57
N LEU A 233 -27.31 15.01 -11.14
CA LEU A 233 -27.58 16.41 -10.80
C LEU A 233 -26.66 16.90 -9.68
N LEU A 234 -26.44 16.09 -8.64
CA LEU A 234 -25.52 16.43 -7.55
C LEU A 234 -24.09 16.63 -8.06
N ARG A 235 -23.60 15.74 -8.93
CA ARG A 235 -22.27 15.85 -9.54
C ARG A 235 -22.16 17.06 -10.47
N GLU A 236 -23.20 17.36 -11.24
CA GLU A 236 -23.24 18.55 -12.10
C GLU A 236 -23.21 19.82 -11.26
N ALA A 237 -24.01 19.89 -10.18
CA ALA A 237 -23.99 21.01 -9.23
C ALA A 237 -22.61 21.19 -8.58
N GLU A 238 -21.96 20.09 -8.15
CA GLU A 238 -20.63 20.14 -7.56
C GLU A 238 -19.58 20.67 -8.53
N ARG A 239 -19.63 20.24 -9.81
CA ARG A 239 -18.78 20.77 -10.88
C ARG A 239 -19.00 22.25 -11.10
N MET A 240 -20.26 22.71 -11.18
CA MET A 240 -20.58 24.13 -11.34
C MET A 240 -20.05 24.95 -10.16
N CYS A 241 -20.21 24.47 -8.92
CA CYS A 241 -19.65 25.12 -7.75
C CYS A 241 -18.11 25.19 -7.78
N GLN A 242 -17.43 24.14 -8.27
CA GLN A 242 -15.97 24.17 -8.44
C GLN A 242 -15.56 25.20 -9.50
N THR A 243 -16.26 25.26 -10.65
CA THR A 243 -16.01 26.27 -11.68
C THR A 243 -16.21 27.69 -11.14
N LEU A 244 -17.29 27.94 -10.40
CA LEU A 244 -17.53 29.25 -9.77
C LEU A 244 -16.44 29.62 -8.76
N LYS A 245 -15.93 28.65 -7.98
CA LYS A 245 -14.80 28.86 -7.08
C LYS A 245 -13.48 29.15 -7.80
N HIS A 246 -13.31 28.70 -9.04
CA HIS A 246 -12.15 29.04 -9.87
C HIS A 246 -12.29 30.43 -10.53
N VAL A 247 -13.50 30.85 -10.90
CA VAL A 247 -13.77 32.16 -11.53
C VAL A 247 -13.78 33.29 -10.49
N SER A 248 -14.28 33.06 -9.28
CA SER A 248 -14.34 34.08 -8.21
C SER A 248 -12.98 34.68 -7.79
N PRO A 249 -11.85 33.94 -7.71
CA PRO A 249 -10.53 34.52 -7.45
C PRO A 249 -9.96 35.33 -8.62
N GLU A 250 -10.35 35.03 -9.87
CA GLU A 250 -9.95 35.85 -11.04
C GLU A 250 -10.62 37.23 -11.03
N ILE A 251 -11.88 37.31 -10.58
CA ILE A 251 -12.62 38.59 -10.45
C ILE A 251 -11.97 39.48 -9.38
N ASN A 252 -11.55 38.91 -8.24
CA ASN A 252 -10.86 39.66 -7.19
C ASN A 252 -9.46 40.15 -7.60
N CYS A 253 -8.78 39.47 -8.53
CA CYS A 253 -7.49 39.92 -9.05
C CYS A 253 -7.66 41.04 -10.10
N GLY A 254 -8.69 40.95 -10.95
CA GLY A 254 -8.98 41.97 -11.99
C GLY A 254 -9.62 43.27 -11.47
N GLN A 255 -10.06 43.32 -10.22
CA GLN A 255 -10.57 44.53 -9.57
C GLN A 255 -9.48 45.35 -8.85
N CYS A 256 -8.31 44.77 -8.54
CA CYS A 256 -7.16 45.53 -8.04
C CYS A 256 -6.40 46.27 -9.16
N GLU A 257 -6.33 45.71 -10.38
CA GLU A 257 -5.63 46.39 -11.50
C GLU A 257 -6.41 47.57 -12.09
N ARG A 258 -7.74 47.65 -11.88
CA ARG A 258 -8.57 48.73 -12.43
C ARG A 258 -8.68 49.99 -11.56
N ASN A 259 -8.22 49.93 -10.30
CA ASN A 259 -8.30 51.07 -9.38
C ASN A 259 -6.95 51.79 -9.14
N GLY A 260 -5.91 51.46 -9.93
CA GLY A 260 -4.56 52.03 -9.82
C GLY A 260 -4.14 52.97 -10.97
N ALA A 261 -5.10 53.53 -11.73
CA ALA A 261 -4.82 54.52 -12.76
C ALA A 261 -5.54 55.83 -12.44
N TRP A 262 -4.90 56.64 -11.59
CA TRP A 262 -5.02 58.09 -11.53
C TRP A 262 -3.61 58.68 -11.52
#